data_AF-A0A2M6KA35-F1
#
_entry.id   AF-A0A2M6KA35-F1
#
_cell.length_a   1.000
_cell.length_b   1.000
_cell.length_c   1.000
_cell.angle_alpha   90.00
_cell.angle_beta   90.00
_cell.angle_gamma   90.00
#
_symmetry.space_group_name_H-M   'P 1'
#
loop_
_entity.id
_entity.type
_entity.pdbx_description
1 polymer ?
#
loop_
_entity_poly.entity_id
_entity_poly.type
_entity_poly.pdbx_seq_one_letter_code
_entity_poly.pdbx_strand_id
1 'polypeptide(L)'
;MLKNSQEHFNNTEIDINKIIVKSLRLQLEKMQQGKKQGRTDVKFRVLKSFIETLETKSFEEAFTELNESRKHAIITRLENETEHMGGKIPYNFVKKLEQILYGVDANNKKIDFSKKVELENKLQEEN
;
A
#
# COMPACT_ATOMS: atom_id res chain seq x y z
N MET A 1 -8.94 -38.80 -4.73
CA MET A 1 -9.01 -37.87 -3.59
C MET A 1 -8.29 -36.59 -4.00
N LEU A 2 -9.02 -35.53 -4.30
CA LEU A 2 -8.48 -34.20 -4.68
C LEU A 2 -8.94 -33.21 -3.60
N LYS A 3 -8.18 -33.08 -2.51
CA LYS A 3 -8.47 -32.11 -1.44
C LYS A 3 -7.24 -31.37 -0.89
N ASN A 4 -6.06 -31.47 -1.52
CA ASN A 4 -4.82 -30.89 -0.95
C ASN A 4 -4.32 -29.61 -1.63
N SER A 5 -5.06 -29.02 -2.57
CA SER A 5 -4.57 -27.84 -3.30
C SER A 5 -5.22 -26.52 -2.87
N GLN A 6 -6.35 -26.54 -2.16
CA GLN A 6 -7.07 -25.31 -1.76
C GLN A 6 -6.62 -24.75 -0.39
N GLU A 7 -6.14 -25.60 0.51
CA GLU A 7 -5.65 -25.17 1.83
C GLU A 7 -4.33 -24.38 1.78
N HIS A 8 -3.50 -24.61 0.76
CA HIS A 8 -2.26 -23.86 0.57
C HIS A 8 -2.50 -22.42 0.11
N PHE A 9 -3.53 -22.16 -0.69
CA PHE A 9 -3.85 -20.80 -1.15
C PHE A 9 -4.47 -19.96 -0.03
N ASN A 10 -5.40 -20.54 0.75
CA ASN A 10 -6.05 -19.83 1.86
C ASN A 10 -5.08 -19.50 3.02
N ASN A 11 -4.06 -20.34 3.27
CA ASN A 11 -3.04 -20.04 4.29
C ASN A 11 -2.07 -18.93 3.85
N THR A 12 -1.79 -18.80 2.55
CA THR A 12 -0.85 -17.78 2.03
C THR A 12 -1.48 -16.38 2.07
N GLU A 13 -2.78 -16.27 1.86
CA GLU A 13 -3.53 -15.01 1.82
C GLU A 13 -3.77 -14.41 3.22
N ILE A 14 -3.92 -15.27 4.25
CA ILE A 14 -3.95 -14.85 5.65
C ILE A 14 -2.58 -14.31 6.09
N ASP A 15 -1.49 -14.88 5.56
CA ASP A 15 -0.13 -14.47 5.92
C ASP A 15 0.24 -13.12 5.28
N ILE A 16 -0.11 -12.90 4.01
CA ILE A 16 0.23 -11.63 3.33
C ILE A 16 -0.48 -10.43 3.96
N ASN A 17 -1.75 -10.57 4.36
CA ASN A 17 -2.49 -9.51 5.04
C ASN A 17 -1.84 -9.13 6.39
N LYS A 18 -1.39 -10.13 7.16
CA LYS A 18 -0.65 -9.89 8.42
C LYS A 18 0.69 -9.22 8.18
N ILE A 19 1.41 -9.63 7.14
CA ILE A 19 2.68 -9.01 6.73
C ILE A 19 2.45 -7.54 6.35
N ILE A 20 1.44 -7.26 5.53
CA ILE A 20 1.08 -5.90 5.10
C ILE A 20 0.75 -5.01 6.29
N VAL A 21 -0.17 -5.44 7.18
CA VAL A 21 -0.56 -4.67 8.36
C VAL A 21 0.66 -4.38 9.25
N LYS A 22 1.51 -5.38 9.48
CA LYS A 22 2.72 -5.23 10.29
C LYS A 22 3.72 -4.24 9.67
N SER A 23 3.96 -4.32 8.36
CA SER A 23 4.83 -3.40 7.64
C SER A 23 4.28 -1.96 7.63
N LEU A 24 2.97 -1.78 7.45
CA LEU A 24 2.34 -0.46 7.50
C LEU A 24 2.40 0.16 8.90
N ARG A 25 2.19 -0.64 9.96
CA ARG A 25 2.38 -0.18 11.36
C ARG A 25 3.81 0.26 11.63
N LEU A 26 4.81 -0.49 11.15
CA LEU A 26 6.22 -0.10 11.27
C LEU A 26 6.52 1.22 10.55
N GLN A 27 5.98 1.43 9.34
CA GLN A 27 6.10 2.71 8.64
C GLN A 27 5.45 3.86 9.42
N LEU A 28 4.26 3.62 10.01
CA LEU A 28 3.59 4.62 10.85
C LEU A 28 4.47 5.00 12.05
N GLU A 29 5.04 4.03 12.77
CA GLU A 29 5.95 4.26 13.89
C GLU A 29 7.20 5.05 13.47
N LYS A 30 7.85 4.69 12.35
CA LYS A 30 8.98 5.44 11.79
C LYS A 30 8.61 6.91 11.51
N MET A 31 7.43 7.16 10.95
CA MET A 31 6.93 8.52 10.71
C MET A 31 6.64 9.30 12.00
N GLN A 32 6.20 8.63 13.08
CA GLN A 32 5.97 9.25 14.39
C GLN A 32 7.26 9.64 15.11
N GLN A 33 8.34 8.89 14.88
CA GLN A 33 9.67 9.12 15.45
C GLN A 33 10.44 10.21 14.68
N GLY A 34 10.13 10.41 13.39
CA GLY A 34 10.56 11.58 12.63
C GLY A 34 9.96 12.88 13.19
N LYS A 35 10.68 14.01 13.06
CA LYS A 35 10.34 15.36 13.58
C LYS A 35 8.83 15.71 13.54
N LYS A 36 8.37 16.58 14.44
CA LYS A 36 6.96 17.08 14.61
C LYS A 36 6.13 17.28 13.33
N GLN A 37 6.74 17.66 12.19
CA GLN A 37 6.07 17.79 10.89
C GLN A 37 5.44 16.47 10.39
N GLY A 38 5.96 15.31 10.77
CA GLY A 38 5.45 14.01 10.33
C GLY A 38 4.03 13.69 10.81
N ARG A 39 3.50 14.37 11.83
CA ARG A 39 2.15 14.11 12.38
C ARG A 39 1.04 14.91 11.70
N THR A 40 1.38 16.07 11.12
CA THR A 40 0.45 16.90 10.33
C THR A 40 0.47 16.53 8.85
N ASP A 41 1.47 15.79 8.41
CA ASP A 41 1.63 15.29 7.06
C ASP A 41 0.41 14.47 6.60
N VAL A 42 -0.14 14.81 5.44
CA VAL A 42 -1.28 14.12 4.84
C VAL A 42 -1.04 12.60 4.69
N LYS A 43 0.18 12.16 4.33
CA LYS A 43 0.48 10.72 4.18
C LYS A 43 0.46 10.01 5.52
N PHE A 44 0.82 10.69 6.61
CA PHE A 44 0.69 10.16 7.97
C PHE A 44 -0.78 9.95 8.33
N ARG A 45 -1.63 10.95 8.10
CA ARG A 45 -3.06 10.88 8.40
C ARG A 45 -3.73 9.75 7.60
N VAL A 46 -3.41 9.65 6.32
CA VAL A 46 -3.92 8.59 5.43
C VAL A 46 -3.45 7.22 5.90
N LEU A 47 -2.16 7.03 6.19
CA LEU A 47 -1.63 5.75 6.68
C LEU A 47 -2.28 5.33 8.00
N LYS A 48 -2.43 6.26 8.95
CA LYS A 48 -3.07 6.01 10.24
C LYS A 48 -4.51 5.56 10.06
N SER A 49 -5.31 6.33 9.32
CA SER A 49 -6.72 6.02 9.06
C SER A 49 -6.88 4.69 8.32
N PHE A 50 -6.00 4.40 7.36
CA PHE A 50 -6.03 3.13 6.65
C PHE A 50 -5.77 1.93 7.58
N ILE A 51 -4.78 2.03 8.48
CA ILE A 51 -4.50 0.98 9.47
C ILE A 51 -5.68 0.77 10.41
N GLU A 52 -6.37 1.83 10.84
CA GLU A 52 -7.59 1.74 11.65
C GLU A 52 -8.71 1.00 10.89
N THR A 53 -8.90 1.27 9.60
CA THR A 53 -9.88 0.53 8.77
C THR A 53 -9.53 -0.95 8.65
N LEU A 54 -8.24 -1.31 8.54
CA LEU A 54 -7.77 -2.70 8.47
C LEU A 54 -8.04 -3.51 9.76
N GLU A 55 -8.41 -2.87 10.87
CA GLU A 55 -8.83 -3.57 12.09
C GLU A 55 -10.24 -4.17 11.96
N THR A 56 -11.01 -3.70 10.98
CA THR A 56 -12.43 -4.08 10.78
C THR A 56 -12.72 -4.64 9.39
N LYS A 57 -11.84 -4.42 8.41
CA LYS A 57 -12.01 -4.84 7.01
C LYS A 57 -10.76 -5.53 6.48
N SER A 58 -10.93 -6.34 5.44
CA SER A 58 -9.81 -6.87 4.68
C SER A 58 -9.01 -5.75 3.98
N PHE A 59 -7.78 -6.06 3.55
CA PHE A 59 -6.97 -5.10 2.79
C PHE A 59 -7.68 -4.64 1.52
N GLU A 60 -8.27 -5.57 0.77
CA GLU A 60 -8.93 -5.26 -0.50
C GLU A 60 -10.13 -4.33 -0.32
N GLU A 61 -10.98 -4.60 0.68
CA GLU A 61 -12.13 -3.76 1.01
C GLU A 61 -11.68 -2.36 1.45
N ALA A 62 -10.75 -2.28 2.41
CA ALA A 62 -10.24 -1.01 2.90
C ALA A 62 -9.56 -0.21 1.77
N PHE A 63 -8.82 -0.89 0.90
CA PHE A 63 -8.07 -0.24 -0.18
C PHE A 63 -9.01 0.28 -1.27
N THR A 64 -10.07 -0.46 -1.60
CA THR A 64 -11.04 -0.06 -2.62
C THR A 64 -11.78 1.23 -2.25
N GLU A 65 -12.08 1.43 -0.96
CA GLU A 65 -12.75 2.63 -0.43
C GLU A 65 -11.92 3.92 -0.50
N LEU A 66 -10.60 3.80 -0.67
CA LEU A 66 -9.74 4.96 -0.84
C LEU A 66 -9.93 5.63 -2.21
N ASN A 67 -9.89 6.97 -2.22
CA ASN A 67 -9.72 7.72 -3.47
C ASN A 67 -8.32 7.47 -4.07
N GLU A 68 -8.10 7.83 -5.34
CA GLU A 68 -6.84 7.56 -6.04
C GLU A 68 -5.61 8.16 -5.34
N SER A 69 -5.69 9.41 -4.87
CA SER A 69 -4.57 10.10 -4.19
C SER A 69 -4.19 9.39 -2.88
N ARG A 70 -5.17 8.87 -2.14
CA ARG A 70 -4.94 8.11 -0.90
C ARG A 70 -4.45 6.69 -1.18
N LYS A 71 -4.93 6.04 -2.25
CA LYS A 71 -4.35 4.77 -2.74
C LYS A 71 -2.87 4.96 -3.06
N HIS A 72 -2.52 6.05 -3.73
CA HIS A 72 -1.13 6.42 -4.03
C HIS A 72 -0.27 6.56 -2.76
N ALA A 73 -0.81 7.22 -1.72
CA ALA A 73 -0.13 7.35 -0.43
C ALA A 73 0.19 5.98 0.19
N ILE A 74 -0.77 5.06 0.21
CA ILE A 74 -0.60 3.71 0.75
C ILE A 74 0.39 2.89 -0.09
N ILE A 75 0.25 2.91 -1.42
CA ILE A 75 1.18 2.22 -2.34
C ILE A 75 2.61 2.67 -2.10
N THR A 76 2.87 3.97 -1.98
CA THR A 76 4.22 4.50 -1.73
C THR A 76 4.80 4.00 -0.40
N ARG A 77 3.96 3.76 0.62
CA ARG A 77 4.40 3.16 1.90
C ARG A 77 4.69 1.68 1.77
N LEU A 78 3.89 0.96 0.99
CA LEU A 78 4.14 -0.46 0.70
C LEU A 78 5.42 -0.63 -0.14
N GLU A 79 5.67 0.26 -1.10
CA GLU A 79 6.89 0.31 -1.93
C GLU A 79 8.16 0.37 -1.06
N ASN A 80 8.17 1.23 -0.04
CA ASN A 80 9.27 1.34 0.93
C ASN A 80 9.51 0.08 1.78
N GLU A 81 8.53 -0.82 1.85
CA GLU A 81 8.59 -2.06 2.62
C GLU A 81 8.62 -3.29 1.69
N THR A 82 8.89 -3.10 0.40
CA THR A 82 9.09 -4.22 -0.53
C THR A 82 10.38 -4.97 -0.26
N GLU A 83 10.42 -6.26 -0.59
CA GLU A 83 11.59 -7.13 -0.40
C GLU A 83 12.89 -6.58 -1.03
N HIS A 84 12.80 -5.99 -2.23
CA HIS A 84 13.98 -5.42 -2.90
C HIS A 84 14.51 -4.15 -2.23
N MET A 85 13.71 -3.53 -1.35
CA MET A 85 14.08 -2.41 -0.49
C MET A 85 14.46 -2.86 0.93
N GLY A 86 14.59 -4.17 1.18
CA GLY A 86 14.90 -4.75 2.48
C GLY A 86 13.69 -4.94 3.41
N GLY A 87 12.48 -4.75 2.89
CA GLY A 87 11.23 -5.02 3.62
C GLY A 87 10.72 -6.45 3.44
N LYS A 88 9.43 -6.67 3.72
CA LYS A 88 8.80 -8.01 3.72
C LYS A 88 7.61 -8.13 2.78
N ILE A 89 7.22 -7.04 2.11
CA ILE A 89 6.07 -7.05 1.22
C ILE A 89 6.52 -7.60 -0.14
N PRO A 90 5.84 -8.61 -0.70
CA PRO A 90 6.20 -9.16 -1.99
C PRO A 90 6.16 -8.09 -3.09
N TYR A 91 7.23 -7.98 -3.87
CA TYR A 91 7.33 -6.99 -4.94
C TYR A 91 6.15 -7.06 -5.93
N ASN A 92 5.75 -8.27 -6.31
CA ASN A 92 4.66 -8.50 -7.25
C ASN A 92 3.30 -8.02 -6.71
N PHE A 93 3.11 -8.00 -5.39
CA PHE A 93 1.89 -7.47 -4.78
C PHE A 93 1.82 -5.95 -4.99
N VAL A 94 2.88 -5.24 -4.64
CA VAL A 94 2.94 -3.77 -4.82
C VAL A 94 2.83 -3.40 -6.29
N LYS A 95 3.57 -4.08 -7.17
CA LYS A 95 3.54 -3.83 -8.61
C LYS A 95 2.14 -3.97 -9.22
N LYS A 96 1.34 -4.94 -8.77
CA LYS A 96 -0.06 -5.08 -9.21
C LYS A 96 -0.90 -3.86 -8.80
N LEU A 97 -0.76 -3.38 -7.57
CA LEU A 97 -1.47 -2.18 -7.10
C LEU A 97 -1.06 -0.95 -7.91
N GLU A 98 0.23 -0.81 -8.22
CA GLU A 98 0.73 0.28 -9.06
C GLU A 98 0.16 0.23 -10.47
N GLN A 99 0.10 -0.96 -11.09
CA GLN A 99 -0.50 -1.13 -12.41
C GLN A 99 -2.00 -0.80 -12.42
N ILE A 100 -2.73 -1.18 -11.37
CA ILE A 100 -4.16 -0.90 -11.24
C ILE A 100 -4.39 0.62 -11.09
N LEU A 101 -3.58 1.29 -10.26
CA LEU A 101 -3.81 2.70 -9.95
C LEU A 101 -3.26 3.66 -11.01
N TYR A 102 -2.02 3.43 -11.44
CA TYR A 102 -1.33 4.35 -12.34
C TYR A 102 -1.51 3.97 -13.80
N GLY A 103 -1.88 2.71 -14.08
CA GLY A 103 -1.78 2.16 -15.42
C GLY A 103 -0.33 1.89 -15.82
N VAL A 104 -0.17 1.47 -17.06
CA VAL A 104 1.14 1.23 -17.69
C VAL A 104 1.30 2.16 -18.88
N ASP A 105 2.55 2.43 -19.27
CA ASP A 105 2.88 3.20 -20.45
C ASP A 105 2.27 2.59 -21.72
N ALA A 106 2.27 3.35 -22.82
CA ALA A 106 1.71 2.91 -24.10
C ALA A 106 2.36 1.61 -24.66
N ASN A 107 3.49 1.18 -24.10
CA ASN A 107 4.18 -0.05 -24.45
C ASN A 107 3.91 -1.21 -23.46
N ASN A 108 3.05 -1.01 -22.46
CA ASN A 108 2.77 -1.91 -21.34
C ASN A 108 4.02 -2.40 -20.58
N LYS A 109 5.11 -1.63 -20.58
CA LYS A 109 6.40 -2.04 -20.02
C LYS A 109 6.70 -1.41 -18.66
N LYS A 110 6.27 -0.17 -18.45
CA LYS A 110 6.55 0.59 -17.22
C LYS A 110 5.27 1.23 -16.70
N ILE A 111 5.32 1.59 -15.43
CA ILE A 111 4.26 2.31 -14.73
C ILE A 111 4.16 3.71 -15.31
N ASP A 112 2.95 4.26 -15.47
CA ASP A 112 2.79 5.66 -15.89
C ASP A 112 3.26 6.61 -14.77
N PHE A 113 4.47 7.14 -14.94
CA PHE A 113 5.07 8.07 -13.98
C PHE A 113 4.33 9.42 -13.93
N SER A 114 3.71 9.85 -15.03
CA SER A 114 2.96 11.11 -15.06
C SER A 114 1.77 11.03 -14.12
N LYS A 115 1.06 9.90 -14.12
CA LYS A 115 -0.05 9.65 -13.20
C LYS A 115 0.43 9.57 -11.74
N LYS A 116 1.60 8.96 -11.47
CA LYS A 116 2.19 8.95 -10.12
C LYS A 116 2.48 10.37 -9.60
N VAL A 117 3.01 11.25 -10.44
CA VAL A 117 3.26 12.67 -10.08
C VAL A 117 1.96 13.46 -9.89
N GLU A 118 0.96 13.26 -10.76
CA GLU A 118 -0.37 13.89 -10.63
C GLU A 118 -1.00 13.59 -9.27
N LEU A 119 -0.98 12.31 -8.85
CA LEU A 119 -1.57 11.88 -7.59
C LEU A 119 -0.79 12.38 -6.37
N GLU A 120 0.54 12.47 -6.45
CA GLU A 120 1.36 13.09 -5.41
C GLU A 120 0.99 14.58 -5.21
N ASN A 121 0.82 15.32 -6.32
CA ASN A 121 0.44 16.74 -6.25
C ASN A 121 -0.96 16.92 -5.63
N LYS A 122 -1.95 16.15 -6.09
CA LYS A 122 -3.30 16.16 -5.51
C LYS A 122 -3.30 15.83 -4.02
N LEU A 123 -2.45 14.90 -3.60
CA LEU A 123 -2.33 14.54 -2.20
C LEU A 123 -1.74 15.69 -1.36
N GLN A 124 -0.75 16.42 -1.90
CA GLN A 124 -0.16 17.57 -1.22
C GLN A 124 -1.12 18.77 -1.10
N GLU A 125 -2.07 18.89 -2.01
CA GLU A 125 -3.14 19.90 -1.97
C GLU A 125 -4.18 19.63 -0.85
N GLU A 126 -4.27 18.39 -0.32
CA GLU A 126 -5.12 18.04 0.84
C GLU A 126 -4.55 18.51 2.20
N ASN A 127 -3.52 19.37 2.21
CA ASN A 127 -2.86 19.87 3.43
C ASN A 127 -3.52 21.09 4.04
#